data_AF-A0A7W5YB35-F1
#
_entry.id   AF-A0A7W5YB35-F1
#
_cell.length_a   1.000
_cell.length_b   1.000
_cell.length_c   1.000
_cell.angle_alpha   90.00
_cell.angle_beta   90.00
_cell.angle_gamma   90.00
#
_symmetry.space_group_name_H-M   'P 1'
#
loop_
_entity.id
_entity.type
_entity.pdbx_description
1 polymer ?
#
loop_
_entity_poly.entity_id
_entity_poly.type
_entity_poly.pdbx_seq_one_letter_code
_entity_poly.pdbx_strand_id
1 'polypeptide(L)' 'MLAEGYDAEVITLDADPLDDITAMSDPDHVTGVWKAGRRVKGA' A
#
# COMPACT_ATOMS: atom_id res chain seq x y z
N MET A 1 5.57 8.92 6.37
CA MET A 1 6.84 8.58 5.68
C MET A 1 7.17 7.14 6.04
N LEU A 2 7.62 6.33 5.09
CA LEU A 2 8.18 5.01 5.38
C LEU A 2 9.59 5.20 5.94
N ALA A 3 9.84 4.72 7.15
CA ALA A 3 11.07 4.98 7.88
C ALA A 3 11.38 3.84 8.85
N GLU A 4 12.66 3.71 9.21
CA GLU A 4 13.12 2.75 10.22
C GLU A 4 12.50 3.03 11.60
N GLY A 5 12.20 1.97 12.35
CA GLY A 5 11.61 2.05 13.70
C GLY A 5 10.09 2.23 13.72
N TYR A 6 9.43 2.34 12.57
CA TYR A 6 7.98 2.36 12.44
C TYR A 6 7.43 0.95 12.22
N ASP A 7 6.15 0.74 12.58
CA ASP A 7 5.46 -0.49 12.25
C ASP A 7 5.42 -0.70 10.74
N ALA A 8 5.65 -1.95 10.31
CA ALA A 8 5.62 -2.33 8.91
C ALA A 8 4.18 -2.51 8.40
N GLU A 9 3.42 -1.41 8.43
CA GLU A 9 2.08 -1.24 7.87
C GLU A 9 2.21 -0.53 6.52
N VAL A 10 2.12 -1.28 5.43
CA VAL A 10 2.43 -0.77 4.07
C VAL A 10 1.39 -1.26 3.08
N ILE A 11 0.99 -0.37 2.17
CA ILE A 11 0.27 -0.74 0.94
C ILE A 11 1.09 -0.36 -0.28
N THR A 12 0.94 -1.12 -1.36
CA THR A 12 1.47 -0.78 -2.68
C THR A 12 0.35 -0.58 -3.68
N LEU A 13 0.52 0.38 -4.58
CA LEU A 13 -0.44 0.72 -5.63
C LEU A 13 0.19 0.48 -7.00
N ASP A 14 -0.62 0.18 -8.01
CA ASP A 14 -0.19 0.12 -9.42
C ASP A 14 -0.41 1.43 -10.19
N ALA A 15 -0.96 2.44 -9.53
CA ALA A 15 -1.14 3.80 -10.04
C ALA A 15 -0.51 4.82 -9.08
N ASP A 16 -0.14 5.99 -9.61
CA ASP A 16 0.38 7.10 -8.81
C ASP A 16 -0.77 7.93 -8.22
N PRO A 17 -0.99 7.89 -6.88
CA PRO A 17 -2.06 8.66 -6.25
C PRO A 17 -1.81 10.17 -6.21
N LEU A 18 -0.59 10.64 -6.54
CA LEU A 18 -0.30 12.06 -6.66
C LEU A 18 -0.79 12.64 -8.00
N ASP A 19 -0.80 11.81 -9.04
CA ASP A 19 -1.36 12.14 -10.36
C ASP A 19 -2.89 11.92 -10.40
N ASP A 20 -3.38 10.84 -9.77
CA ASP A 20 -4.81 10.55 -9.63
C ASP A 20 -5.15 9.95 -8.25
N ILE A 21 -5.68 10.80 -7.37
CA ILE A 21 -6.04 10.42 -6.01
C ILE A 21 -7.14 9.34 -5.92
N THR A 22 -7.89 9.10 -7.00
CA THR A 22 -8.94 8.06 -7.01
C THR A 22 -8.36 6.65 -6.89
N ALA A 23 -7.08 6.45 -7.22
CA ALA A 23 -6.34 5.20 -7.00
C ALA A 23 -6.35 4.73 -5.53
N MET A 24 -6.51 5.65 -4.57
CA MET A 24 -6.64 5.31 -3.15
C MET A 24 -8.02 4.74 -2.77
N SER A 25 -9.03 4.93 -3.62
CA SER A 25 -10.43 4.56 -3.34
C SER A 25 -10.84 3.24 -3.98
N ASP A 26 -10.09 2.77 -4.99
CA ASP A 26 -10.34 1.50 -5.65
C ASP A 26 -9.44 0.39 -5.06
N PRO A 27 -10.01 -0.67 -4.44
CA PRO A 27 -9.26 -1.80 -3.95
C PRO A 27 -8.46 -2.55 -5.03
N ASP A 28 -8.85 -2.46 -6.30
CA ASP A 28 -8.18 -3.17 -7.40
C ASP A 28 -6.80 -2.57 -7.69
N HIS A 29 -6.61 -1.27 -7.44
CA HIS A 29 -5.31 -0.61 -7.54
C HIS A 29 -4.32 -1.02 -6.43
N VAL A 30 -4.82 -1.60 -5.32
CA VAL A 30 -3.97 -2.07 -4.21
C VAL A 30 -3.36 -3.44 -4.52
N THR A 31 -2.09 -3.47 -4.91
CA THR A 31 -1.38 -4.70 -5.33
C THR A 31 -0.74 -5.48 -4.18
N GLY A 32 -0.60 -4.85 -3.02
CA GLY A 32 0.02 -5.47 -1.85
C GLY A 32 -0.38 -4.79 -0.55
N VAL A 33 -0.52 -5.59 0.50
CA VAL A 33 -0.83 -5.11 1.86
C VAL A 33 0.02 -5.87 2.86
N TRP A 34 0.73 -5.15 3.72
CA TRP A 34 1.50 -5.67 4.85
C TRP A 34 0.93 -5.14 6.15
N LYS A 35 0.75 -6.05 7.11
CA LYS A 35 0.36 -5.76 8.48
C LYS A 35 1.34 -6.42 9.44
N ALA A 36 1.90 -5.67 10.37
CA ALA A 36 2.96 -6.10 11.28
C ALA A 36 4.09 -6.85 10.55
N GLY A 37 4.49 -6.36 9.36
CA GLY A 37 5.54 -6.97 8.53
C GLY A 37 5.13 -8.24 7.78
N ARG A 38 3.91 -8.74 7.98
CA ARG A 38 3.37 -9.90 7.26
C ARG A 38 2.50 -9.44 6.09
N ARG A 39 2.77 -9.99 4.91
CA ARG A 39 1.91 -9.76 3.74
C ARG A 39 0.57 -10.47 3.91
N VAL A 40 -0.53 -9.74 3.71
CA VAL A 40 -1.91 -10.22 3.83
C VAL A 40 -2.72 -10.10 2.52
N LYS A 41 -2.22 -9.34 1.53
CA LYS A 41 -2.75 -9.27 0.15
C LYS A 41 -1.59 -9.26 -0.86
N GLY A 42 -1.82 -9.90 -2.01
CA GLY A 42 -0.87 -10.02 -3.12
C GLY A 42 -0.02 -11.29 -3.02
N ALA A 43 0.49 -11.77 -4.16
CA ALA A 43 1.33 -12.97 -4.30
C ALA A 43 2.78 -12.68 -3.93
#